data_AF-A0A0Q4V8M6-F1
#
_entry.id   AF-A0A0Q4V8M6-F1
#
_cell.length_a   1.000
_cell.length_b   1.000
_cell.length_c   1.000
_cell.angle_alpha   90.00
_cell.angle_beta   90.00
_cell.angle_gamma   90.00
#
_symmetry.space_group_name_H-M   'P 1'
#
loop_
_entity.id
_entity.type
_entity.pdbx_description
1 polymer ?
#
loop_
_entity_poly.entity_id
_entity_poly.type
_entity_poly.pdbx_seq_one_letter_code
_entity_poly.pdbx_strand_id
1 'polypeptide(L)'
;MTVQSYLDDAVAAMTPSAEDRTVASAHRTAIQDAVVAGMDAFRIFETGSWSHGTALRVWSDVDYFASMRHVRPSQSYDDILQLKNVLADKLRWYARSVTIDRPGVRIEWPSGPPTEVMPAHITSDVTIGSLIQRARGG
;
A
#
# COMPACT_ATOMS: atom_id res chain seq x y z
N MET A 1 -3.98 36.19 16.17
CA MET A 1 -3.39 34.87 15.91
C MET A 1 -2.29 34.64 16.92
N THR A 2 -2.32 33.53 17.66
CA THR A 2 -1.23 33.14 18.56
C THR A 2 -0.28 32.22 17.83
N VAL A 3 0.94 32.02 18.37
CA VAL A 3 1.87 31.00 17.85
C VAL A 3 1.21 29.62 17.87
N GLN A 4 0.49 29.29 18.95
CA GLN A 4 -0.20 28.02 19.08
C GLN A 4 -1.26 27.82 17.98
N SER A 5 -2.16 28.79 17.78
CA SER A 5 -3.21 28.66 16.76
C SER A 5 -2.63 28.53 15.35
N TYR A 6 -1.54 29.25 15.06
CA TYR A 6 -0.83 29.12 13.78
C TYR A 6 -0.23 27.71 13.57
N LEU A 7 0.39 27.15 14.61
CA LEU A 7 0.98 25.80 14.54
C LEU A 7 -0.09 24.72 14.39
N ASP A 8 -1.22 24.85 15.10
CA ASP A 8 -2.34 23.92 14.99
C ASP A 8 -2.94 23.94 13.57
N ASP A 9 -3.16 25.14 13.01
CA ASP A 9 -3.65 25.30 11.64
C ASP A 9 -2.65 24.71 10.61
N ALA A 10 -1.34 24.91 10.82
CA ALA A 10 -0.30 24.37 9.96
C ALA A 10 -0.27 22.83 9.99
N VAL A 11 -0.36 22.23 11.18
CA VAL A 11 -0.42 20.76 11.33
C VAL A 11 -1.68 20.21 10.68
N ALA A 12 -2.84 20.85 10.90
CA ALA A 12 -4.09 20.44 10.28
C ALA A 12 -4.02 20.50 8.74
N ALA A 13 -3.43 21.56 8.18
CA ALA A 13 -3.26 21.73 6.73
C ALA A 13 -2.28 20.71 6.10
N MET A 14 -1.34 20.19 6.88
CA MET A 14 -0.37 19.18 6.44
C MET A 14 -0.82 17.74 6.71
N THR A 15 -1.85 17.52 7.52
CA THR A 15 -2.35 16.17 7.84
C THR A 15 -3.29 15.68 6.74
N PRO A 16 -3.22 14.40 6.31
CA PRO A 16 -4.21 13.82 5.41
C PRO A 16 -5.63 14.03 5.93
N SER A 17 -6.50 14.55 5.06
CA SER A 17 -7.89 14.84 5.41
C SER A 17 -8.74 13.57 5.51
N ALA A 18 -9.97 13.70 6.01
CA ALA A 18 -10.94 12.61 6.01
C ALA A 18 -11.31 12.13 4.60
N GLU A 19 -11.31 13.06 3.63
CA GLU A 19 -11.53 12.73 2.22
C GLU A 19 -10.34 11.93 1.65
N ASP A 20 -9.10 12.36 1.92
CA ASP A 20 -7.90 11.62 1.52
C ASP A 20 -7.91 10.18 2.05
N ARG A 21 -8.32 10.00 3.31
CA ARG A 21 -8.49 8.68 3.96
C ARG A 21 -9.58 7.84 3.29
N THR A 22 -10.68 8.44 2.89
CA THR A 22 -11.79 7.76 2.20
C THR A 22 -11.33 7.26 0.82
N VAL A 23 -10.66 8.12 0.05
CA VAL A 23 -10.13 7.76 -1.27
C VAL A 23 -9.04 6.69 -1.15
N ALA A 24 -8.12 6.84 -0.18
CA ALA A 24 -7.09 5.83 0.08
C ALA A 24 -7.68 4.44 0.41
N SER A 25 -8.78 4.39 1.17
CA SER A 25 -9.50 3.14 1.47
C SER A 25 -10.10 2.47 0.22
N ALA A 26 -10.64 3.27 -0.71
CA ALA A 26 -11.12 2.76 -1.99
C ALA A 26 -9.96 2.18 -2.84
N HIS A 27 -8.83 2.91 -2.92
CA HIS A 27 -7.62 2.41 -3.59
C HIS A 27 -7.12 1.11 -2.96
N ARG A 28 -7.08 1.04 -1.62
CA ARG A 28 -6.68 -0.16 -0.88
C ARG A 28 -7.50 -1.37 -1.31
N THR A 29 -8.82 -1.21 -1.43
CA THR A 29 -9.72 -2.30 -1.83
C THR A 29 -9.41 -2.77 -3.25
N ALA A 30 -9.24 -1.84 -4.20
CA ALA A 30 -8.90 -2.17 -5.57
C ALA A 30 -7.53 -2.87 -5.70
N ILE A 31 -6.53 -2.43 -4.94
CA ILE A 31 -5.20 -3.07 -4.89
C ILE A 31 -5.30 -4.48 -4.30
N GLN A 32 -6.02 -4.64 -3.19
CA GLN A 32 -6.23 -5.93 -2.52
C GLN A 32 -6.83 -6.94 -3.51
N ASP A 33 -7.89 -6.55 -4.23
CA ASP A 33 -8.57 -7.41 -5.20
C ASP A 33 -7.65 -7.77 -6.37
N ALA A 34 -6.91 -6.79 -6.91
CA ALA A 34 -5.97 -7.00 -8.00
C ALA A 34 -4.85 -7.98 -7.61
N VAL A 35 -4.24 -7.78 -6.43
CA VAL A 35 -3.12 -8.58 -5.94
C VAL A 35 -3.57 -10.01 -5.64
N VAL A 36 -4.69 -10.20 -4.91
CA VAL A 36 -5.18 -11.55 -4.57
C VAL A 36 -5.67 -12.31 -5.80
N ALA A 37 -6.21 -11.62 -6.81
CA ALA A 37 -6.65 -12.28 -8.04
C ALA A 37 -5.52 -12.60 -9.03
N GLY A 38 -4.40 -11.85 -8.98
CA GLY A 38 -3.32 -11.95 -9.97
C GLY A 38 -2.01 -12.55 -9.46
N MET A 39 -1.84 -12.69 -8.14
CA MET A 39 -0.64 -13.23 -7.53
C MET A 39 -0.98 -14.28 -6.47
N ASP A 40 -0.01 -15.15 -6.16
CA ASP A 40 -0.11 -16.06 -5.02
C ASP A 40 0.11 -15.30 -3.70
N ALA A 41 -0.91 -14.53 -3.30
CA ALA A 41 -0.90 -13.67 -2.12
C ALA A 41 -2.10 -13.94 -1.20
N PHE A 42 -1.98 -13.56 0.07
CA PHE A 42 -3.06 -13.66 1.07
C PHE A 42 -3.90 -12.40 1.17
N ARG A 43 -3.21 -11.25 1.24
CA ARG A 43 -3.77 -9.94 1.54
C ARG A 43 -2.70 -8.86 1.38
N ILE A 44 -3.12 -7.60 1.43
CA ILE A 44 -2.27 -6.44 1.64
C ILE A 44 -2.46 -5.87 3.05
N PHE A 45 -1.40 -5.29 3.61
CA PHE A 45 -1.46 -4.54 4.86
C PHE A 45 -0.81 -3.17 4.69
N GLU A 46 -1.46 -2.14 5.25
CA GLU A 46 -0.92 -0.78 5.26
C GLU A 46 0.31 -0.73 6.19
N THR A 47 1.29 0.08 5.81
CA THR A 47 2.51 0.33 6.56
C THR A 47 2.93 1.79 6.37
N GLY A 48 4.10 2.15 6.88
CA GLY A 48 4.69 3.46 6.64
C GLY A 48 3.94 4.59 7.35
N SER A 49 4.06 5.78 6.79
CA SER A 49 3.68 7.03 7.46
C SER A 49 2.17 7.14 7.74
N TRP A 50 1.34 6.58 6.84
CA TRP A 50 -0.12 6.62 6.93
C TRP A 50 -0.67 5.84 8.12
N SER A 51 -0.03 4.71 8.46
CA SER A 51 -0.41 3.86 9.59
C SER A 51 0.10 4.39 10.93
N HIS A 52 1.17 5.19 10.95
CA HIS A 52 1.80 5.68 12.18
C HIS A 52 1.46 7.14 12.52
N GLY A 53 0.55 7.77 11.76
CA GLY A 53 0.11 9.15 12.01
C GLY A 53 1.15 10.22 11.68
N THR A 54 2.13 9.90 10.84
CA THR A 54 3.21 10.81 10.42
C THR A 54 3.15 11.18 8.94
N ALA A 55 2.11 10.73 8.24
CA ALA A 55 1.89 11.09 6.84
C ALA A 55 1.66 12.59 6.66
N LEU A 56 2.28 13.15 5.62
CA LEU A 56 2.07 14.51 5.16
C LEU A 56 1.19 14.49 3.91
N ARG A 57 0.11 15.26 3.93
CA ARG A 57 -0.80 15.45 2.80
C ARG A 57 0.00 15.91 1.58
N VAL A 58 -0.34 15.40 0.40
CA VAL A 58 0.34 15.62 -0.90
C VAL A 58 1.73 14.98 -1.01
N TRP A 59 2.48 14.84 0.08
CA TRP A 59 3.88 14.42 0.04
C TRP A 59 4.13 12.95 0.38
N SER A 60 3.23 12.32 1.13
CA SER A 60 3.36 10.94 1.56
C SER A 60 2.46 10.01 0.75
N ASP A 61 3.04 8.96 0.19
CA ASP A 61 2.31 7.86 -0.41
C ASP A 61 1.71 6.95 0.66
N VAL A 62 0.68 6.18 0.29
CA VAL A 62 0.17 5.09 1.13
C VAL A 62 0.92 3.81 0.80
N ASP A 63 1.66 3.31 1.78
CA ASP A 63 2.50 2.13 1.61
C ASP A 63 1.74 0.84 1.97
N TYR A 64 1.86 -0.17 1.11
CA TYR A 64 1.29 -1.48 1.32
C TYR A 64 2.33 -2.58 1.14
N PHE A 65 2.26 -3.58 2.00
CA PHE A 65 2.91 -4.86 1.75
C PHE A 65 1.90 -5.88 1.24
N ALA A 66 2.21 -6.53 0.11
CA ALA A 66 1.50 -7.69 -0.39
C ALA A 66 2.08 -8.96 0.23
N SER A 67 1.31 -9.65 1.08
CA SER A 67 1.78 -10.86 1.76
C SER A 67 1.72 -12.06 0.82
N MET A 68 2.88 -12.52 0.37
CA MET A 68 3.04 -13.62 -0.59
C MET A 68 2.93 -14.99 0.10
N ARG A 69 2.36 -16.00 -0.57
CA ARG A 69 2.27 -17.38 -0.06
C ARG A 69 3.50 -18.22 -0.36
N HIS A 70 4.33 -17.77 -1.28
CA HIS A 70 5.60 -18.41 -1.63
C HIS A 70 6.80 -17.78 -0.93
N VAL A 71 7.86 -18.57 -0.83
CA VAL A 71 9.17 -18.12 -0.38
C VAL A 71 9.72 -17.11 -1.37
N ARG A 72 10.42 -16.09 -0.87
CA ARG A 72 11.07 -15.07 -1.69
C ARG A 72 11.92 -15.72 -2.79
N PRO A 73 11.70 -15.39 -4.08
CA PRO A 73 12.53 -15.89 -5.15
C PRO A 73 13.97 -15.39 -5.01
N SER A 74 14.92 -16.16 -5.53
CA SER A 74 16.35 -15.78 -5.53
C SER A 74 16.58 -14.44 -6.24
N GLN A 75 15.80 -14.16 -7.29
CA GLN A 75 15.73 -12.87 -7.95
C GLN A 75 14.52 -12.08 -7.46
N SER A 76 14.75 -11.17 -6.51
CA SER A 76 13.66 -10.37 -5.92
C SER A 76 12.95 -9.45 -6.92
N TYR A 77 13.57 -9.20 -8.08
CA TYR A 77 12.98 -8.42 -9.14
C TYR A 77 11.80 -9.13 -9.83
N ASP A 78 11.76 -10.47 -9.80
CA ASP A 78 10.73 -11.25 -10.50
C ASP A 78 9.33 -10.98 -9.92
N ASP A 79 9.20 -10.98 -8.59
CA ASP A 79 7.93 -10.65 -7.92
C ASP A 79 7.54 -9.18 -8.10
N ILE A 80 8.51 -8.25 -8.11
CA ILE A 80 8.23 -6.83 -8.35
C ILE A 80 7.71 -6.62 -9.78
N LEU A 81 8.32 -7.29 -10.76
CA LEU A 81 7.89 -7.23 -12.15
C LEU A 81 6.50 -7.85 -12.35
N GLN A 82 6.25 -9.01 -11.72
CA GLN A 82 4.93 -9.65 -11.74
C GLN A 82 3.88 -8.74 -11.09
N LEU A 83 4.17 -8.20 -9.91
CA LEU A 83 3.29 -7.27 -9.20
C LEU A 83 2.94 -6.07 -10.07
N LYS A 84 3.94 -5.45 -10.72
CA LYS A 84 3.72 -4.34 -11.67
C LYS A 84 2.79 -4.75 -12.80
N ASN A 85 2.99 -5.92 -13.39
CA ASN A 85 2.19 -6.36 -14.53
C ASN A 85 0.75 -6.67 -14.12
N VAL A 86 0.55 -7.32 -12.97
CA VAL A 86 -0.78 -7.59 -12.40
C VAL A 86 -1.51 -6.29 -12.09
N LEU A 87 -0.88 -5.37 -11.38
CA LEU A 87 -1.49 -4.07 -11.05
C LEU A 87 -1.79 -3.27 -12.31
N ALA A 88 -0.88 -3.22 -13.28
CA ALA A 88 -1.09 -2.52 -14.55
C ALA A 88 -2.27 -3.09 -15.34
N ASP A 89 -2.44 -4.42 -15.40
CA ASP A 89 -3.57 -5.05 -16.09
C ASP A 89 -4.90 -4.81 -15.37
N LYS A 90 -4.95 -5.12 -14.07
CA LYS A 90 -6.18 -5.08 -13.27
C LYS A 90 -6.66 -3.65 -13.02
N LEU A 91 -5.74 -2.70 -12.90
CA LEU A 91 -6.05 -1.30 -12.58
C LEU A 91 -6.01 -0.38 -13.80
N ARG A 92 -5.84 -0.89 -15.03
CA ARG A 92 -5.66 -0.09 -16.27
C ARG A 92 -6.69 1.01 -16.51
N TRP A 93 -7.91 0.87 -15.98
CA TRP A 93 -9.00 1.85 -16.13
C TRP A 93 -9.16 2.79 -14.93
N TYR A 94 -8.44 2.55 -13.83
CA TYR A 94 -8.54 3.29 -12.58
C TYR A 94 -7.26 4.06 -12.25
N ALA A 95 -6.09 3.47 -12.54
CA ALA A 95 -4.80 4.08 -12.30
C ALA A 95 -4.39 4.99 -13.47
N ARG A 96 -3.72 6.09 -13.14
CA ARG A 96 -3.06 6.97 -14.12
C ARG A 96 -1.77 6.34 -14.63
N SER A 97 -0.98 5.74 -13.74
CA SER A 97 0.21 4.96 -14.10
C SER A 97 0.52 3.91 -13.05
N VAL A 98 1.21 2.85 -13.49
CA VAL A 98 1.74 1.79 -12.62
C VAL A 98 3.20 1.55 -13.02
N THR A 99 4.13 1.89 -12.13
CA THR A 99 5.56 1.90 -12.41
C THR A 99 6.33 1.18 -11.31
N ILE A 100 7.41 0.49 -11.67
CA ILE A 100 8.35 0.00 -10.67
C ILE A 100 9.09 1.21 -10.11
N ASP A 101 8.96 1.42 -8.80
CA ASP A 101 9.74 2.38 -8.03
C ASP A 101 10.29 1.62 -6.84
N ARG A 102 11.61 1.39 -6.82
CA ARG A 102 12.17 0.39 -5.91
C ARG A 102 12.08 0.89 -4.46
N PRO A 103 11.68 0.03 -3.50
CA PRO A 103 11.66 -1.44 -3.58
C PRO A 103 10.32 -2.05 -4.04
N GLY A 104 9.31 -1.26 -4.41
CA GLY A 104 7.99 -1.75 -4.78
C GLY A 104 7.51 -1.34 -6.17
N VAL A 105 6.19 -1.15 -6.24
CA VAL A 105 5.46 -0.69 -7.41
C VAL A 105 4.61 0.49 -6.97
N ARG A 106 4.86 1.63 -7.60
CA ARG A 106 4.09 2.86 -7.41
C ARG A 106 2.88 2.88 -8.33
N ILE A 107 1.75 3.31 -7.80
CA ILE A 107 0.52 3.58 -8.53
C ILE A 107 0.17 5.05 -8.34
N GLU A 108 0.08 5.77 -9.47
CA GLU A 108 -0.49 7.11 -9.50
C GLU A 108 -1.98 7.01 -9.81
N TRP A 109 -2.78 7.74 -9.04
CA TRP A 109 -4.24 7.75 -9.16
C TRP A 109 -4.71 9.08 -9.78
N PRO A 110 -5.89 9.12 -10.43
CA PRO A 110 -6.48 10.38 -10.92
C PRO A 110 -6.80 11.37 -9.80
N SER A 111 -7.05 10.87 -8.59
CA SER A 111 -7.38 11.64 -7.39
C SER A 111 -6.90 10.91 -6.14
N GLY A 112 -6.62 11.65 -5.06
CA GLY A 112 -6.16 11.07 -3.79
C GLY A 112 -4.66 10.80 -3.76
N PRO A 113 -4.15 10.24 -2.65
CA PRO A 113 -2.73 9.99 -2.49
C PRO A 113 -2.27 8.86 -3.42
N PRO A 114 -1.04 8.94 -3.95
CA PRO A 114 -0.40 7.82 -4.61
C PRO A 114 -0.19 6.66 -3.61
N THR A 115 0.06 5.47 -4.15
CA THR A 115 0.26 4.27 -3.32
C THR A 115 1.48 3.50 -3.78
N GLU A 116 2.26 2.96 -2.85
CA GLU A 116 3.35 2.04 -3.14
C GLU A 116 3.01 0.64 -2.62
N VAL A 117 3.21 -0.39 -3.44
CA VAL A 117 2.96 -1.80 -3.07
C VAL A 117 4.26 -2.59 -3.18
N MET A 118 4.65 -3.26 -2.11
CA MET A 118 5.86 -4.06 -2.03
C MET A 118 5.52 -5.54 -1.80
N PRO A 119 6.11 -6.49 -2.56
CA PRO A 119 5.98 -7.90 -2.23
C PRO A 119 6.68 -8.20 -0.91
N ALA A 120 5.99 -8.89 0.01
CA ALA A 120 6.48 -9.27 1.31
C ALA A 120 6.34 -10.77 1.54
N HIS A 121 7.45 -11.43 1.83
CA HIS A 121 7.51 -12.87 2.06
C HIS A 121 7.62 -13.18 3.55
N ILE A 122 6.87 -14.17 3.99
CA ILE A 122 6.97 -14.69 5.35
C ILE A 122 8.29 -15.45 5.45
N THR A 123 9.17 -15.05 6.36
CA THR A 123 10.35 -15.83 6.73
C THR A 123 9.98 -16.85 7.81
N SER A 124 10.68 -17.99 7.81
CA SER A 124 10.37 -19.19 8.62
C SER A 124 10.38 -18.99 10.14
N ASP A 125 10.78 -17.82 10.65
CA ASP A 125 10.71 -17.49 12.08
C ASP A 125 9.28 -17.21 12.56
N VAL A 126 8.31 -17.08 11.65
CA VAL A 126 6.89 -17.04 11.97
C VAL A 126 6.26 -18.37 11.54
N THR A 127 5.87 -19.21 12.51
CA THR A 127 5.19 -20.47 12.20
C THR A 127 3.94 -20.19 11.38
N ILE A 128 3.89 -20.71 10.14
CA ILE A 128 2.82 -20.50 9.13
C ILE A 128 1.40 -20.70 9.72
N GLY A 129 1.27 -21.60 10.70
CA GLY A 129 0.01 -21.85 11.41
C GLY A 129 -0.58 -20.64 12.16
N SER A 130 0.27 -19.75 12.69
CA SER A 130 -0.15 -18.56 13.45
C SER A 130 -0.74 -17.44 12.57
N LEU A 131 -0.26 -17.32 11.32
CA LEU A 131 -0.73 -16.31 10.37
C LEU A 131 -2.05 -16.71 9.70
N ILE A 132 -2.26 -18.00 9.44
CA ILE A 132 -3.52 -18.50 8.87
C ILE A 132 -4.69 -18.27 9.83
N GLN A 133 -4.48 -18.38 11.15
CA GLN A 133 -5.52 -18.05 12.13
C GLN A 133 -5.82 -16.54 12.18
N ARG A 134 -4.80 -15.66 12.08
CA ARG A 134 -4.99 -14.20 12.05
C ARG A 134 -5.61 -13.68 10.75
N ALA A 135 -5.38 -14.35 9.62
CA ALA A 135 -6.00 -13.99 8.35
C ALA A 135 -7.48 -14.42 8.23
N ARG A 136 -7.96 -15.28 9.14
CA ARG A 136 -9.35 -15.78 9.19
C ARG A 136 -10.20 -15.17 10.31
N GLY A 137 -9.62 -14.31 11.13
CA GLY A 137 -10.31 -13.64 12.23
C GLY A 137 -9.99 -12.14 12.23
N GLY A 138 -10.90 -11.36 11.66
CA GLY A 138 -10.87 -9.90 11.58
C GLY A 138 -12.07 -9.42 10.78
#